data_AF-A0A6M3LIM2-F1
#
_entry.id   AF-A0A6M3LIM2-F1
#
_cell.length_a   1.000
_cell.length_b   1.000
_cell.length_c   1.000
_cell.angle_alpha   90.00
_cell.angle_beta   90.00
_cell.angle_gamma   90.00
#
_symmetry.space_group_name_H-M   'P 1'
#
loop_
_entity.id
_entity.type
_entity.pdbx_description
1 polymer ?
#
loop_
_entity_poly.entity_id
_entity_poly.type
_entity_poly.pdbx_seq_one_letter_code
_entity_poly.pdbx_strand_id
1 'polypeptide(L)'
;MTEESLISTLDPIVSEVPGGVLYEYIEQHDSWPAIQIRDIKRSRSGDIMCELTAFCEKPGSMTPCTGIKFNLSSLTARKQTATGLKESYLDITATWIDWSRILNDVCLRTIKIYRNGHDVEDVWPIGEIPKPSYLIEPILPLHQPTIIFGEGGAGKGHFTMTLAIIAQLPFIDNNLGVKPLTTPSNCLYLDYESDYSAFQRTLSGLCMGLETAVGLKRMQMS
;
A
#
# COMPACT_ATOMS: atom_id res chain seq x y z
N MET A 1 11.13 14.43 -48.17
CA MET A 1 11.46 14.69 -46.75
C MET A 1 10.62 13.70 -45.96
N THR A 2 11.19 12.54 -45.68
CA THR A 2 10.49 11.33 -45.24
C THR A 2 10.41 11.24 -43.72
N GLU A 3 9.28 10.72 -43.24
CA GLU A 3 8.91 10.40 -41.86
C GLU A 3 9.89 9.41 -41.19
N GLU A 4 10.99 9.91 -40.66
CA GLU A 4 11.87 9.13 -39.78
C GLU A 4 12.11 9.85 -38.44
N SER A 5 11.83 9.09 -37.36
CA SER A 5 12.29 9.28 -35.97
C SER A 5 11.56 10.28 -35.07
N LEU A 6 10.30 9.98 -34.75
CA LEU A 6 9.74 10.33 -33.43
C LEU A 6 9.91 9.12 -32.50
N ILE A 7 10.22 9.38 -31.23
CA ILE A 7 10.48 8.42 -30.12
C ILE A 7 11.93 7.88 -30.01
N SER A 8 12.90 8.78 -29.90
CA SER A 8 14.14 8.49 -29.17
C SER A 8 13.97 8.87 -27.68
N THR A 9 14.28 7.95 -26.78
CA THR A 9 14.49 8.14 -25.33
C THR A 9 13.33 8.68 -24.50
N LEU A 10 12.39 7.82 -24.11
CA LEU A 10 11.60 8.05 -22.89
C LEU A 10 11.91 6.92 -21.92
N ASP A 11 12.93 7.15 -21.09
CA ASP A 11 13.10 6.37 -19.87
C ASP A 11 11.96 6.77 -18.92
N PRO A 12 11.20 5.80 -18.38
CA PRO A 12 10.14 6.13 -17.44
C PRO A 12 10.75 6.66 -16.14
N ILE A 13 10.03 7.57 -15.49
CA ILE A 13 10.22 7.78 -14.05
C ILE A 13 9.69 6.53 -13.35
N VAL A 14 10.56 5.91 -12.56
CA VAL A 14 10.25 4.70 -11.81
C VAL A 14 10.12 5.05 -10.34
N SER A 15 8.96 4.77 -9.75
CA SER A 15 8.70 5.01 -8.34
C SER A 15 8.22 3.73 -7.65
N GLU A 16 8.71 3.48 -6.43
CA GLU A 16 8.16 2.42 -5.59
C GLU A 16 6.81 2.84 -5.03
N VAL A 17 5.84 1.94 -5.09
CA VAL A 17 4.49 2.13 -4.57
C VAL A 17 4.15 0.96 -3.65
N PRO A 18 3.23 1.11 -2.69
CA PRO A 18 2.84 0.01 -1.81
C PRO A 18 2.46 -1.25 -2.61
N GLY A 19 3.23 -2.32 -2.42
CA GLY A 19 3.02 -3.61 -3.09
C GLY A 19 3.49 -3.69 -4.55
N GLY A 20 4.29 -2.73 -5.05
CA GLY A 20 4.66 -2.73 -6.47
C GLY A 20 5.58 -1.60 -6.94
N VAL A 21 5.59 -1.40 -8.25
CA VAL A 21 6.39 -0.39 -8.95
C VAL A 21 5.49 0.35 -9.94
N LEU A 22 5.66 1.66 -10.03
CA LEU A 22 4.99 2.53 -10.99
C LEU A 22 6.00 3.04 -12.02
N TYR A 23 5.61 2.97 -13.30
CA TYR A 23 6.36 3.48 -14.44
C TYR A 23 5.57 4.60 -15.10
N GLU A 24 6.10 5.82 -15.11
CA GLU A 24 5.47 7.00 -15.71
C GLU A 24 6.31 7.50 -16.89
N TYR A 25 5.68 7.61 -18.07
CA TYR A 25 6.36 8.04 -19.29
C TYR A 25 5.98 9.48 -19.62
N ILE A 26 6.79 10.44 -19.20
CA ILE A 26 6.51 11.87 -19.40
C ILE A 26 6.88 12.29 -20.83
N GLU A 27 5.91 12.50 -21.70
CA GLU A 27 6.13 13.08 -23.03
C GLU A 27 5.67 14.55 -23.09
N GLN A 28 6.09 15.30 -24.13
CA GLN A 28 5.78 16.71 -24.35
C GLN A 28 4.28 17.02 -24.58
N HIS A 29 3.43 16.00 -24.58
CA HIS A 29 1.97 16.14 -24.69
C HIS A 29 1.38 16.26 -23.29
N ASP A 30 0.30 17.05 -23.12
CA ASP A 30 -0.43 17.25 -21.85
C ASP A 30 -1.09 15.95 -21.29
N SER A 31 -0.63 14.77 -21.68
CA SER A 31 -1.09 13.48 -21.17
C SER A 31 0.07 12.49 -21.16
N TRP A 32 0.25 11.75 -20.07
CA TRP A 32 1.32 10.74 -19.96
C TRP A 32 0.75 9.35 -19.65
N PRO A 33 1.21 8.28 -20.36
CA PRO A 33 0.89 6.92 -19.97
C PRO A 33 1.68 6.50 -18.75
N ALA A 34 1.03 5.71 -17.92
CA ALA A 34 1.66 5.10 -16.77
C ALA A 34 1.16 3.67 -16.58
N ILE A 35 2.07 2.81 -16.10
CA ILE A 35 1.79 1.41 -15.80
C ILE A 35 2.24 1.13 -14.38
N GLN A 36 1.31 0.66 -13.56
CA GLN A 36 1.57 0.16 -12.24
C GLN A 36 1.58 -1.37 -12.26
N ILE A 37 2.64 -1.95 -11.70
CA ILE A 37 2.76 -3.39 -11.50
C ILE A 37 2.72 -3.68 -10.00
N ARG A 38 1.82 -4.55 -9.55
CA ARG A 38 1.69 -5.00 -8.16
C ARG A 38 1.76 -6.51 -8.03
N ASP A 39 1.97 -6.99 -6.81
CA ASP A 39 1.90 -8.42 -6.43
C ASP A 39 2.74 -9.35 -7.33
N ILE A 40 3.98 -8.94 -7.58
CA ILE A 40 4.92 -9.71 -8.41
C ILE A 40 5.27 -11.00 -7.69
N LYS A 41 4.98 -12.14 -8.31
CA LYS A 41 5.22 -13.46 -7.74
C LYS A 41 5.61 -14.48 -8.79
N ARG A 42 6.34 -15.50 -8.38
CA ARG A 42 6.62 -16.67 -9.22
C ARG A 42 5.49 -17.68 -9.12
N SER A 43 4.97 -18.12 -10.26
CA SER A 43 3.98 -19.19 -10.34
C SER A 43 4.64 -20.56 -10.08
N ARG A 44 3.80 -21.59 -9.90
CA ARG A 44 4.28 -22.99 -9.83
C ARG A 44 4.93 -23.46 -11.14
N SER A 45 4.55 -22.89 -12.29
CA SER A 45 5.17 -23.17 -13.60
C SER A 45 6.52 -22.47 -13.79
N GLY A 46 6.92 -21.59 -12.85
CA GLY A 46 8.15 -20.81 -12.92
C GLY A 46 8.02 -19.46 -13.60
N ASP A 47 6.84 -19.15 -14.16
CA ASP A 47 6.49 -17.86 -14.76
C ASP A 47 6.44 -16.75 -13.71
N ILE A 48 6.71 -15.51 -14.12
CA ILE A 48 6.59 -14.33 -13.26
C ILE A 48 5.25 -13.65 -13.54
N MET A 49 4.37 -13.68 -12.53
CA MET A 49 3.02 -13.15 -12.57
C MET A 49 2.91 -11.85 -11.76
N CYS A 50 2.04 -10.95 -12.17
CA CYS A 50 1.73 -9.73 -11.43
C CYS A 50 0.29 -9.29 -11.70
N GLU A 51 -0.14 -8.25 -10.98
CA GLU A 51 -1.28 -7.43 -11.37
C GLU A 51 -0.78 -6.20 -12.12
N LEU A 52 -1.35 -5.96 -13.30
CA LEU A 52 -1.04 -4.81 -14.15
C LEU A 52 -2.23 -3.87 -14.17
N THR A 53 -1.96 -2.60 -13.87
CA THR A 53 -2.91 -1.50 -14.05
C THR A 53 -2.26 -0.48 -14.98
N ALA A 54 -2.93 -0.15 -16.06
CA ALA A 54 -2.50 0.89 -16.99
C ALA A 54 -3.46 2.07 -16.91
N PHE A 55 -2.90 3.27 -16.95
CA PHE A 55 -3.65 4.51 -16.96
C PHE A 55 -3.00 5.50 -17.93
N CYS A 56 -3.82 6.36 -18.51
CA CYS A 56 -3.39 7.51 -19.28
C CYS A 56 -4.12 8.69 -18.64
N GLU A 57 -3.36 9.58 -18.01
CA GLU A 57 -3.93 10.79 -17.41
C GLU A 57 -3.88 11.91 -18.45
N LYS A 58 -5.05 12.44 -18.81
CA LYS A 58 -5.18 13.83 -19.28
C LYS A 58 -5.64 14.64 -18.08
N PRO A 59 -5.25 15.92 -17.91
CA PRO A 59 -5.82 16.78 -16.88
C PRO A 59 -7.36 16.72 -16.94
N GLY A 60 -7.97 16.02 -15.98
CA GLY A 60 -9.42 15.91 -15.83
C GLY A 60 -10.12 14.65 -16.38
N SER A 61 -9.43 13.63 -16.90
CA SER A 61 -10.09 12.34 -17.21
C SER A 61 -9.12 11.16 -17.12
N MET A 62 -9.45 10.19 -16.26
CA MET A 62 -8.76 8.91 -16.09
C MET A 62 -9.69 7.78 -16.54
N THR A 63 -9.30 7.01 -17.56
CA THR A 63 -9.94 5.72 -17.85
C THR A 63 -8.92 4.62 -17.60
N PRO A 64 -8.89 4.00 -16.41
CA PRO A 64 -7.89 2.98 -16.09
C PRO A 64 -8.31 1.60 -16.60
N CYS A 65 -7.39 0.87 -17.22
CA CYS A 65 -7.48 -0.58 -17.31
C CYS A 65 -6.90 -1.15 -16.01
N THR A 66 -7.77 -1.61 -15.10
CA THR A 66 -7.38 -1.89 -13.72
C THR A 66 -7.25 -3.39 -13.43
N GLY A 67 -6.15 -3.78 -12.77
CA GLY A 67 -6.06 -5.05 -12.03
C GLY A 67 -6.03 -6.32 -12.88
N ILE A 68 -5.42 -6.28 -14.07
CA ILE A 68 -5.33 -7.44 -14.95
C ILE A 68 -4.24 -8.39 -14.45
N LYS A 69 -4.56 -9.66 -14.24
CA LYS A 69 -3.53 -10.69 -13.99
C LYS A 69 -2.67 -10.86 -15.23
N PHE A 70 -1.38 -10.63 -15.09
CA PHE A 70 -0.47 -10.52 -16.21
C PHE A 70 0.78 -11.39 -16.00
N ASN A 71 1.16 -12.16 -17.03
CA ASN A 71 2.42 -12.90 -17.04
C ASN A 71 3.48 -12.04 -17.73
N LEU A 72 4.45 -11.53 -16.95
CA LEU A 72 5.52 -10.67 -17.43
C LEU A 72 6.42 -11.34 -18.48
N SER A 73 6.48 -12.68 -18.46
CA SER A 73 7.28 -13.50 -19.38
C SER A 73 6.52 -13.91 -20.65
N SER A 74 5.20 -13.71 -20.71
CA SER A 74 4.38 -14.14 -21.85
C SER A 74 4.34 -13.10 -22.96
N LEU A 75 4.98 -13.38 -24.10
CA LEU A 75 4.90 -12.55 -25.30
C LEU A 75 3.47 -12.43 -25.84
N THR A 76 2.68 -13.51 -25.75
CA THR A 76 1.29 -13.53 -26.20
C THR A 76 0.40 -12.63 -25.34
N ALA A 77 0.52 -12.74 -24.00
CA ALA A 77 -0.23 -11.88 -23.09
C ALA A 77 0.13 -10.41 -23.32
N ARG A 78 1.42 -10.11 -23.51
CA ARG A 78 1.90 -8.76 -23.79
C ARG A 78 1.28 -8.16 -25.06
N LYS A 79 1.24 -8.93 -26.16
CA LYS A 79 0.59 -8.49 -27.41
C LYS A 79 -0.90 -8.26 -27.22
N GLN A 80 -1.61 -9.19 -26.57
CA GLN A 80 -3.06 -9.06 -26.33
C GLN A 80 -3.39 -7.84 -25.46
N THR A 81 -2.64 -7.62 -24.38
CA THR A 81 -2.80 -6.45 -23.52
C THR A 81 -2.48 -5.17 -24.27
N ALA A 82 -1.41 -5.11 -25.08
CA ALA A 82 -1.10 -3.93 -25.88
C ALA A 82 -2.24 -3.58 -26.86
N THR A 83 -2.82 -4.58 -27.52
CA THR A 83 -3.98 -4.39 -28.40
C THR A 83 -5.20 -3.88 -27.61
N GLY A 84 -5.53 -4.51 -26.49
CA GLY A 84 -6.68 -4.11 -25.66
C GLY A 84 -6.54 -2.70 -25.07
N LEU A 85 -5.32 -2.30 -24.68
CA LEU A 85 -5.03 -0.93 -24.25
C LEU A 85 -5.20 0.05 -25.42
N LYS A 86 -4.63 -0.26 -26.58
CA LYS A 86 -4.79 0.57 -27.78
C LYS A 86 -6.27 0.79 -28.12
N GLU A 87 -7.08 -0.26 -28.06
CA GLU A 87 -8.54 -0.20 -28.28
C GLU A 87 -9.26 0.64 -27.23
N SER A 88 -8.90 0.47 -25.96
CA SER A 88 -9.52 1.21 -24.84
C SER A 88 -9.19 2.70 -24.85
N TYR A 89 -8.04 3.10 -25.40
CA TYR A 89 -7.56 4.49 -25.45
C TYR A 89 -7.74 5.17 -26.82
N LEU A 90 -8.22 4.45 -27.84
CA LEU A 90 -8.55 4.99 -29.15
C LEU A 90 -9.60 6.11 -29.07
N ASP A 91 -10.54 6.01 -28.13
CA ASP A 91 -11.61 7.01 -27.88
C ASP A 91 -11.09 8.29 -27.20
N ILE A 92 -9.87 8.30 -26.66
CA ILE A 92 -9.31 9.35 -25.79
C ILE A 92 -8.20 10.14 -26.51
N THR A 93 -8.14 10.10 -27.85
CA THR A 93 -7.11 10.76 -28.69
C THR A 93 -5.66 10.28 -28.45
N ALA A 94 -5.47 9.20 -27.68
CA ALA A 94 -4.14 8.71 -27.29
C ALA A 94 -3.53 7.76 -28.33
N THR A 95 -3.82 7.98 -29.61
CA THR A 95 -3.34 7.16 -30.73
C THR A 95 -1.83 7.27 -30.97
N TRP A 96 -1.20 8.28 -30.35
CA TRP A 96 0.24 8.51 -30.36
C TRP A 96 1.02 7.56 -29.44
N ILE A 97 0.35 6.84 -28.53
CA ILE A 97 1.01 5.95 -27.56
C ILE A 97 1.32 4.58 -28.17
N ASP A 98 2.61 4.20 -28.19
CA ASP A 98 3.04 2.84 -28.51
C ASP A 98 3.00 1.93 -27.27
N TRP A 99 1.81 1.42 -26.96
CA TRP A 99 1.58 0.48 -25.87
C TRP A 99 2.43 -0.79 -25.96
N SER A 100 2.79 -1.23 -27.17
CA SER A 100 3.61 -2.43 -27.34
C SER A 100 5.04 -2.19 -26.85
N ARG A 101 5.61 -1.02 -27.18
CA ARG A 101 6.92 -0.61 -26.71
C ARG A 101 6.94 -0.39 -25.20
N ILE A 102 5.96 0.34 -24.66
CA ILE A 102 5.85 0.60 -23.22
C ILE A 102 5.76 -0.72 -22.44
N LEU A 103 4.85 -1.63 -22.81
CA LEU A 103 4.70 -2.91 -22.12
C LEU A 103 5.97 -3.78 -22.20
N ASN A 104 6.69 -3.75 -23.32
CA ASN A 104 7.96 -4.45 -23.44
C ASN A 104 9.00 -3.92 -22.44
N ASP A 105 9.15 -2.60 -22.36
CA ASP A 105 10.09 -1.95 -21.46
C ASP A 105 9.74 -2.21 -19.99
N VAL A 106 8.48 -1.99 -19.60
CA VAL A 106 7.97 -2.28 -18.26
C VAL A 106 8.26 -3.73 -17.87
N CYS A 107 7.89 -4.70 -18.72
CA CYS A 107 8.12 -6.12 -18.42
C CYS A 107 9.60 -6.43 -18.18
N LEU A 108 10.50 -5.89 -19.01
CA LEU A 108 11.93 -6.13 -18.89
C LEU A 108 12.48 -5.53 -17.60
N ARG A 109 12.10 -4.29 -17.26
CA ARG A 109 12.54 -3.61 -16.03
C ARG A 109 12.01 -4.31 -14.79
N THR A 110 10.72 -4.64 -14.76
CA THR A 110 10.11 -5.34 -13.62
C THR A 110 10.76 -6.71 -13.39
N ILE A 111 11.06 -7.46 -14.45
CA ILE A 111 11.76 -8.74 -14.31
C ILE A 111 13.17 -8.55 -13.75
N LYS A 112 13.90 -7.51 -14.16
CA LYS A 112 15.22 -7.20 -13.60
C LYS A 112 15.14 -6.86 -12.11
N ILE A 113 14.22 -5.97 -11.72
CA ILE A 113 13.99 -5.61 -10.32
C ILE A 113 13.67 -6.86 -9.50
N TYR A 114 12.73 -7.68 -9.98
CA TYR A 114 12.33 -8.93 -9.32
C TYR A 114 13.49 -9.93 -9.15
N ARG A 115 14.38 -10.03 -10.14
CA ARG A 115 15.50 -10.99 -10.12
C ARG A 115 16.69 -10.51 -9.30
N ASN A 116 16.94 -9.21 -9.28
CA ASN A 116 18.06 -8.63 -8.52
C ASN A 116 17.75 -8.56 -7.03
N GLY A 117 16.46 -8.59 -6.64
CA GLY A 117 16.06 -8.37 -5.25
C GLY A 117 16.19 -6.90 -4.86
N HIS A 118 16.01 -6.60 -3.58
CA HIS A 118 16.35 -5.29 -3.01
C HIS A 118 17.87 -5.22 -2.76
N ASP A 119 18.45 -4.03 -2.87
CA ASP A 119 19.86 -3.82 -2.56
C ASP A 119 20.15 -4.26 -1.12
N VAL A 120 21.22 -5.04 -0.94
CA VAL A 120 21.70 -5.44 0.38
C VAL A 120 22.42 -4.24 0.99
N GLU A 121 21.84 -3.65 2.03
CA GLU A 121 22.48 -2.58 2.79
C GLU A 121 23.32 -3.15 3.93
N ASP A 122 24.61 -2.79 3.97
CA ASP A 122 25.47 -3.06 5.12
C ASP A 122 25.07 -2.12 6.28
N VAL A 123 24.45 -2.68 7.32
CA VAL A 123 24.09 -1.93 8.53
C VAL A 123 25.23 -2.03 9.54
N TRP A 124 25.88 -0.90 9.83
CA TRP A 124 26.96 -0.81 10.81
C TRP A 124 26.47 -0.30 12.17
N PRO A 125 27.02 -0.78 13.30
CA PRO A 125 26.71 -0.23 14.61
C PRO A 125 27.08 1.26 14.69
N ILE A 126 26.12 2.08 15.11
CA ILE A 126 26.36 3.49 15.46
C ILE A 126 26.49 3.63 16.99
N GLY A 127 27.32 4.57 17.44
CA GLY A 127 27.65 4.72 18.87
C GLY A 127 26.45 5.12 19.75
N GLU A 128 25.56 5.97 19.23
CA GLU A 128 24.29 6.31 19.89
C GLU A 128 23.13 5.72 19.09
N ILE A 129 22.42 4.75 19.68
CA ILE A 129 21.19 4.20 19.12
C ILE A 129 20.05 5.16 19.50
N PRO A 130 19.32 5.73 18.52
CA PRO A 130 18.14 6.52 18.81
C PRO A 130 17.18 5.72 19.70
N LYS A 131 16.67 6.34 20.77
CA LYS A 131 15.67 5.67 21.61
C LYS A 131 14.45 5.32 20.73
N PRO A 132 13.88 4.12 20.89
CA PRO A 132 12.68 3.75 20.13
C PRO A 132 11.58 4.78 20.40
N SER A 133 10.93 5.22 19.32
CA SER A 133 9.73 6.04 19.42
C SER A 133 8.53 5.14 19.68
N TYR A 134 7.55 5.60 20.45
CA TYR A 134 6.36 4.84 20.81
C TYR A 134 5.08 5.58 20.42
N LEU A 135 4.07 4.84 19.97
CA LEU A 135 2.69 5.30 19.94
C LEU A 135 2.11 5.36 21.36
N ILE A 136 2.41 4.33 22.17
CA ILE A 136 2.12 4.26 23.61
C ILE A 136 3.33 3.66 24.31
N GLU A 137 4.08 4.44 25.08
CA GLU A 137 5.24 3.94 25.82
C GLU A 137 4.80 3.15 27.08
N PRO A 138 5.43 2.00 27.39
CA PRO A 138 6.46 1.26 26.64
C PRO A 138 5.89 0.12 25.75
N ILE A 139 4.59 0.14 25.45
CA ILE A 139 3.86 -1.03 24.95
C ILE A 139 3.83 -1.10 23.42
N LEU A 140 3.61 0.02 22.74
CA LEU A 140 3.40 0.09 21.29
C LEU A 140 4.49 0.96 20.64
N PRO A 141 5.55 0.36 20.08
CA PRO A 141 6.53 1.10 19.29
C PRO A 141 5.88 1.76 18.06
N LEU A 142 6.35 2.94 17.71
CA LEU A 142 5.84 3.69 16.57
C LEU A 142 6.32 3.05 15.26
N HIS A 143 5.43 2.95 14.27
CA HIS A 143 5.70 2.36 12.95
C HIS A 143 6.13 0.88 12.94
N GLN A 144 5.87 0.14 14.02
CA GLN A 144 6.16 -1.30 14.09
C GLN A 144 4.90 -2.09 14.49
N PRO A 145 4.64 -3.24 13.85
CA PRO A 145 3.53 -4.09 14.25
C PRO A 145 3.81 -4.70 15.64
N THR A 146 2.80 -4.71 16.51
CA THR A 146 2.86 -5.35 17.83
C THR A 146 1.80 -6.43 17.92
N ILE A 147 2.20 -7.64 18.33
CA ILE A 147 1.29 -8.78 18.52
C ILE A 147 1.06 -9.00 20.02
N ILE A 148 -0.19 -8.95 20.45
CA ILE A 148 -0.61 -9.29 21.82
C ILE A 148 -1.23 -10.69 21.79
N PHE A 149 -0.59 -11.64 22.48
CA PHE A 149 -1.04 -13.03 22.55
C PHE A 149 -1.36 -13.45 23.99
N GLY A 150 -2.15 -14.51 24.12
CA GLY A 150 -2.59 -15.06 25.41
C GLY A 150 -3.77 -16.00 25.20
N GLU A 151 -4.09 -16.79 26.21
CA GLU A 151 -5.19 -17.77 26.15
C GLU A 151 -6.57 -17.11 25.96
N GLY A 152 -7.57 -17.93 25.62
CA GLY A 152 -8.97 -17.50 25.59
C GLY A 152 -9.38 -16.97 26.96
N GLY A 153 -10.05 -15.82 27.01
CA GLY A 153 -10.45 -15.20 28.28
C GLY A 153 -9.33 -14.44 29.03
N ALA A 154 -8.09 -14.40 28.52
CA ALA A 154 -6.98 -13.66 29.14
C ALA A 154 -7.11 -12.11 29.09
N GLY A 155 -8.27 -11.58 28.69
CA GLY A 155 -8.52 -10.14 28.66
C GLY A 155 -7.91 -9.37 27.49
N LYS A 156 -7.34 -10.04 26.48
CA LYS A 156 -6.71 -9.39 25.31
C LYS A 156 -7.58 -8.30 24.68
N GLY A 157 -8.85 -8.61 24.40
CA GLY A 157 -9.79 -7.65 23.81
C GLY A 157 -10.05 -6.41 24.69
N HIS A 158 -10.07 -6.59 26.01
CA HIS A 158 -10.19 -5.46 26.94
C HIS A 158 -8.91 -4.62 26.93
N PHE A 159 -7.75 -5.27 26.97
CA PHE A 159 -6.46 -4.61 26.95
C PHE A 159 -6.22 -3.82 25.64
N THR A 160 -6.48 -4.43 24.49
CA THR A 160 -6.36 -3.76 23.18
C THR A 160 -7.33 -2.59 23.05
N MET A 161 -8.55 -2.72 23.59
CA MET A 161 -9.52 -1.62 23.59
C MET A 161 -9.09 -0.47 24.52
N THR A 162 -8.54 -0.79 25.69
CA THR A 162 -7.94 0.22 26.58
C THR A 162 -6.81 0.98 25.88
N LEU A 163 -5.91 0.29 25.18
CA LEU A 163 -4.84 0.95 24.41
C LEU A 163 -5.42 1.86 23.31
N ALA A 164 -6.48 1.44 22.61
CA ALA A 164 -7.13 2.25 21.59
C ALA A 164 -7.82 3.51 22.16
N ILE A 165 -8.34 3.46 23.39
CA ILE A 165 -8.85 4.63 24.10
C ILE A 165 -7.69 5.58 24.44
N ILE A 166 -6.61 5.05 25.01
CA ILE A 166 -5.43 5.82 25.44
C ILE A 166 -4.75 6.52 24.26
N ALA A 167 -4.61 5.85 23.11
CA ALA A 167 -4.04 6.43 21.90
C ALA A 167 -4.82 7.65 21.37
N GLN A 168 -6.12 7.74 21.65
CA GLN A 168 -7.01 8.82 21.21
C GLN A 168 -7.13 9.97 22.22
N LEU A 169 -6.40 9.90 23.32
CA LEU A 169 -6.45 10.91 24.36
C LEU A 169 -5.04 11.46 24.61
N PRO A 170 -4.90 12.75 24.98
CA PRO A 170 -3.64 13.29 25.50
C PRO A 170 -3.43 12.82 26.96
N PHE A 171 -3.52 11.51 27.19
CA PHE A 171 -3.63 10.88 28.51
C PHE A 171 -2.26 10.63 29.12
N ILE A 172 -1.47 11.69 29.25
CA ILE A 172 -0.08 11.64 29.74
C ILE A 172 0.02 11.47 31.26
N ASP A 173 -1.03 11.81 31.99
CA ASP A 173 -1.13 11.69 33.45
C ASP A 173 -2.21 10.68 33.81
N ASN A 174 -1.84 9.39 33.74
CA ASN A 174 -2.74 8.29 34.07
C ASN A 174 -2.12 7.30 35.05
N ASN A 175 -2.98 6.64 35.83
CA ASN A 175 -2.58 5.68 36.86
C ASN A 175 -1.94 4.39 36.32
N LEU A 176 -1.94 4.17 35.00
CA LEU A 176 -1.32 3.00 34.38
C LEU A 176 0.16 3.24 34.04
N GLY A 177 0.64 4.49 34.14
CA GLY A 177 2.03 4.86 33.82
C GLY A 177 2.40 4.74 32.34
N VAL A 178 1.40 4.53 31.47
CA VAL A 178 1.60 4.48 30.02
C VAL A 178 1.55 5.88 29.43
N LYS A 179 2.33 6.16 28.39
CA LYS A 179 2.40 7.51 27.82
C LYS A 179 2.07 7.47 26.33
N PRO A 180 0.87 7.94 25.91
CA PRO A 180 0.58 8.10 24.50
C PRO A 180 1.37 9.27 23.90
N LEU A 181 1.34 9.39 22.58
CA LEU A 181 1.80 10.60 21.90
C LEU A 181 1.05 11.85 22.42
N THR A 182 1.74 12.98 22.49
CA THR A 182 1.15 14.27 22.88
C THR A 182 -0.01 14.67 21.97
N THR A 183 0.08 14.30 20.69
CA THR A 183 -1.00 14.46 19.72
C THR A 183 -1.82 13.16 19.65
N PRO A 184 -3.13 13.20 19.97
CA PRO A 184 -4.00 12.05 19.84
C PRO A 184 -3.99 11.45 18.43
N SER A 185 -4.06 10.12 18.36
CA SER A 185 -4.08 9.36 17.11
C SER A 185 -5.44 8.71 16.89
N ASN A 186 -5.96 8.81 15.67
CA ASN A 186 -7.20 8.12 15.30
C ASN A 186 -6.99 6.60 15.32
N CYS A 187 -7.95 5.86 15.89
CA CYS A 187 -7.90 4.39 15.94
C CYS A 187 -9.06 3.76 15.16
N LEU A 188 -8.73 2.70 14.40
CA LEU A 188 -9.69 1.79 13.78
C LEU A 188 -9.59 0.42 14.47
N TYR A 189 -10.69 -0.03 15.06
CA TYR A 189 -10.75 -1.32 15.74
C TYR A 189 -11.40 -2.37 14.83
N LEU A 190 -10.63 -3.39 14.45
CA LEU A 190 -11.12 -4.52 13.65
C LEU A 190 -11.54 -5.65 14.59
N ASP A 191 -12.84 -5.91 14.67
CA ASP A 191 -13.40 -6.90 15.58
C ASP A 191 -13.99 -8.09 14.81
N TYR A 192 -13.37 -9.25 14.99
CA TYR A 192 -13.71 -10.51 14.33
C TYR A 192 -14.44 -11.50 15.26
N GLU A 193 -14.49 -11.22 16.57
CA GLU A 193 -14.93 -12.19 17.58
C GLU A 193 -16.24 -11.83 18.27
N SER A 194 -16.54 -10.53 18.41
CA SER A 194 -17.68 -10.07 19.20
C SER A 194 -18.76 -9.40 18.37
N ASP A 195 -19.99 -9.35 18.89
CA ASP A 195 -21.07 -8.57 18.31
C ASP A 195 -21.04 -7.10 18.79
N TYR A 196 -21.86 -6.26 18.16
CA TYR A 196 -21.92 -4.83 18.48
C TYR A 196 -22.27 -4.57 19.95
N SER A 197 -23.18 -5.35 20.54
CA SER A 197 -23.65 -5.13 21.90
C SER A 197 -22.56 -5.48 22.93
N ALA A 198 -21.82 -6.56 22.69
CA ALA A 198 -20.69 -6.97 23.50
C ALA A 198 -19.58 -5.91 23.45
N PHE A 199 -19.23 -5.45 22.25
CA PHE A 199 -18.25 -4.38 22.05
C PHE A 199 -18.65 -3.08 22.77
N GLN A 200 -19.90 -2.64 22.59
CA GLN A 200 -20.40 -1.41 23.20
C GLN A 200 -20.36 -1.49 24.73
N ARG A 201 -20.78 -2.62 25.32
CA ARG A 201 -20.72 -2.82 26.76
C ARG A 201 -19.30 -2.73 27.30
N THR A 202 -18.33 -3.38 26.63
CA THR A 202 -16.92 -3.31 27.03
C THR A 202 -16.37 -1.89 26.92
N LEU A 203 -16.62 -1.21 25.80
CA LEU A 203 -16.19 0.18 25.62
C LEU A 203 -16.78 1.11 26.70
N SER A 204 -18.08 1.01 26.95
CA SER A 204 -18.74 1.81 28.00
C SER A 204 -18.15 1.53 29.38
N GLY A 205 -17.90 0.26 29.71
CA GLY A 205 -17.26 -0.13 30.98
C GLY A 205 -15.86 0.47 31.14
N LEU A 206 -15.03 0.39 30.10
CA LEU A 206 -13.68 0.93 30.11
C LEU A 206 -13.67 2.46 30.20
N CYS A 207 -14.52 3.14 29.42
CA CYS A 207 -14.66 4.59 29.46
C CYS A 207 -15.08 5.09 30.85
N MET A 208 -16.06 4.43 31.50
CA MET A 208 -16.44 4.75 32.88
C MET A 208 -15.27 4.56 33.86
N GLY A 209 -14.54 3.45 33.76
CA GLY A 209 -13.41 3.17 34.65
C GLY A 209 -12.21 4.10 34.45
N LEU A 210 -12.04 4.63 33.24
CA LEU A 210 -11.01 5.61 32.90
C LEU A 210 -11.50 7.07 33.06
N GLU A 211 -12.73 7.27 33.53
CA GLU A 211 -13.36 8.59 33.69
C GLU A 211 -13.28 9.46 32.42
N THR A 212 -13.49 8.81 31.26
CA THR A 212 -13.39 9.44 29.95
C THR A 212 -14.57 9.09 29.05
N ALA A 213 -14.71 9.79 27.93
CA ALA A 213 -15.73 9.53 26.92
C ALA A 213 -15.08 9.57 25.53
N VAL A 214 -14.83 8.39 24.97
CA VAL A 214 -14.21 8.24 23.64
C VAL A 214 -15.05 7.28 22.79
N GLY A 215 -15.30 7.68 21.54
CA GLY A 215 -15.85 6.79 20.54
C GLY A 215 -14.75 6.04 19.81
N LEU A 216 -14.96 4.75 19.52
CA LEU A 216 -14.08 3.97 18.65
C LEU A 216 -14.75 3.70 17.32
N LYS A 217 -14.03 3.94 16.22
CA LYS A 217 -14.46 3.43 14.91
C LYS A 217 -14.25 1.92 14.89
N ARG A 218 -15.35 1.17 14.81
CA ARG A 218 -15.36 -0.30 14.72
C ARG A 218 -15.67 -0.72 13.29
N MET A 219 -14.91 -1.68 12.77
CA MET A 219 -15.25 -2.41 11.57
C MET A 219 -15.51 -3.86 11.95
N GLN A 220 -16.73 -4.33 11.68
CA GLN A 220 -17.07 -5.73 11.81
C GLN A 220 -16.77 -6.40 10.47
N MET A 221 -15.98 -7.46 10.52
CA MET A 221 -15.67 -8.28 9.34
C MET A 221 -16.57 -9.51 9.40
N SER A 222 -17.59 -9.54 8.55
CA SER A 222 -18.52 -10.67 8.37
C SER A 222 -17.95 -11.73 7.45
#